data_AF-A0AAV4IAJ7-F1
#
_entry.id   AF-A0AAV4IAJ7-F1
#
_cell.length_a   1.000
_cell.length_b   1.000
_cell.length_c   1.000
_cell.angle_alpha   90.00
_cell.angle_beta   90.00
_cell.angle_gamma   90.00
#
_symmetry.space_group_name_H-M   'P 1'
#
loop_
_entity.id
_entity.type
_entity.pdbx_description
1 polymer ?
#
loop_
_entity_poly.entity_id
_entity_poly.type
_entity_poly.pdbx_seq_one_letter_code
_entity_poly.pdbx_strand_id
1 'polypeptide(L)'
;MRDTVQIYGLEEIKAGCQGVTCPSPHYLGRKAGKLLPVHVLLVTRKFLRRKHALPKLPVPELQSTLDKYLSLIRTVVSPSEYARTKRIVEQFLKPGGQGDLLQEYLLQRQHGTDNWANKYWLNDMYLNIPLPLMINSNPAAVFSYQNFLSRREQIRFTAKFVRGMLDFKYLTDT
;
A
#
# COMPACT_ATOMS: atom_id res chain seq x y z
N MET A 1 -34.48 13.29 -14.24
CA MET A 1 -33.59 14.12 -13.41
C MET A 1 -32.24 13.45 -13.37
N ARG A 2 -31.27 14.01 -14.10
CA ARG A 2 -29.86 13.63 -14.03
C ARG A 2 -29.19 14.75 -13.24
N ASP A 3 -28.87 14.50 -11.98
CA ASP A 3 -28.13 15.48 -11.20
C ASP A 3 -26.64 15.24 -11.41
N THR A 4 -26.05 16.27 -11.98
CA THR A 4 -24.64 16.37 -12.33
C THR A 4 -23.90 16.80 -11.08
N VAL A 5 -23.04 15.94 -10.53
CA VAL A 5 -22.08 16.36 -9.50
C VAL A 5 -20.98 17.13 -10.20
N GLN A 6 -20.96 18.46 -10.03
CA GLN A 6 -19.83 19.30 -10.41
C GLN A 6 -18.60 18.93 -9.57
N ILE A 7 -17.59 18.36 -10.22
CA ILE A 7 -16.26 18.24 -9.64
C ILE A 7 -15.53 19.55 -9.95
N TYR A 8 -15.48 20.44 -8.98
CA TYR A 8 -14.59 21.60 -9.01
C TYR A 8 -13.14 21.14 -8.81
N GLY A 9 -12.24 21.52 -9.73
CA GLY A 9 -10.79 21.50 -9.49
C GLY A 9 -9.95 20.61 -10.42
N LEU A 10 -9.85 20.96 -11.72
CA LEU A 10 -8.81 20.44 -12.64
C LEU A 10 -8.29 21.51 -13.62
N GLU A 11 -8.36 22.81 -13.29
CA GLU A 11 -7.94 23.88 -14.21
C GLU A 11 -6.56 24.52 -13.96
N GLU A 12 -5.74 24.05 -13.02
CA GLU A 12 -4.40 24.66 -12.79
C GLU A 12 -3.22 23.69 -12.90
N ILE A 13 -3.08 23.04 -14.06
CA ILE A 13 -1.75 22.59 -14.54
C ILE A 13 -1.60 22.99 -16.02
N LYS A 14 -1.74 24.29 -16.30
CA LYS A 14 -1.35 24.91 -17.57
C LYS A 14 -0.66 26.25 -17.33
N ALA A 15 0.49 26.22 -16.65
CA ALA A 15 1.42 27.34 -16.68
C ALA A 15 2.82 26.83 -16.33
N GLY A 16 3.72 26.81 -17.31
CA GLY A 16 5.14 26.51 -17.05
C GLY A 16 5.87 25.72 -18.11
N CYS A 17 5.64 26.00 -19.40
CA CYS A 17 6.56 25.62 -20.49
C CYS A 17 6.31 26.51 -21.72
N GLN A 18 6.50 27.83 -21.57
CA GLN A 18 6.72 28.72 -22.71
C GLN A 18 8.21 29.09 -22.71
N GLY A 19 8.94 28.66 -23.74
CA GLY A 19 10.28 29.22 -24.02
C GLY A 19 11.47 28.26 -24.15
N VAL A 20 11.29 26.93 -24.17
CA VAL A 20 12.40 26.02 -24.48
C VAL A 20 12.08 25.24 -25.76
N THR A 21 12.82 25.53 -26.82
CA THR A 21 12.75 24.80 -28.09
C THR A 21 13.13 23.34 -27.86
N CYS A 22 12.22 22.41 -28.15
CA CYS A 22 12.56 20.99 -28.23
C CYS A 22 13.41 20.77 -29.49
N PRO A 23 14.64 20.23 -29.40
CA PRO A 23 15.40 19.91 -30.60
C PRO A 23 14.73 18.75 -31.34
N SER A 24 14.58 18.90 -32.66
CA SER A 24 14.03 17.85 -33.55
C SER A 24 14.76 16.52 -33.39
N PRO A 25 14.07 15.38 -33.51
CA PRO A 25 14.74 14.08 -33.50
C PRO A 25 15.49 13.90 -34.82
N HIS A 26 16.78 14.25 -34.81
CA HIS A 26 17.72 13.72 -35.79
C HIS A 26 17.74 12.19 -35.64
N TYR A 27 17.18 11.50 -36.62
CA TYR A 27 17.36 10.07 -36.81
C TYR A 27 18.84 9.76 -37.05
N LEU A 28 19.58 9.50 -35.97
CA LEU A 28 20.90 8.87 -36.06
C LEU A 28 20.70 7.39 -36.33
N GLY A 29 21.01 7.00 -37.57
CA GLY A 29 21.04 5.61 -38.02
C GLY A 29 21.90 4.75 -37.09
N ARG A 30 21.26 3.80 -36.40
CA ARG A 30 21.95 2.79 -35.63
C ARG A 30 22.17 1.57 -36.52
N LYS A 31 23.43 1.32 -36.90
CA LYS A 31 23.87 0.08 -37.55
C LYS A 31 23.38 -1.12 -36.73
N ALA A 32 22.95 -2.17 -37.42
CA ALA A 32 22.53 -3.45 -36.85
C ALA A 32 23.65 -4.04 -35.97
N GLY A 33 23.56 -3.80 -34.66
CA GLY A 33 24.38 -4.44 -33.64
C GLY A 33 23.73 -5.75 -33.22
N LYS A 34 24.53 -6.82 -33.23
CA LYS A 34 24.17 -8.21 -32.90
C LYS A 34 23.26 -8.29 -31.66
N LEU A 35 22.19 -9.08 -31.75
CA LEU A 35 21.39 -9.48 -30.60
C LEU A 35 22.33 -10.10 -29.54
N LEU A 36 22.40 -9.48 -28.38
CA LEU A 36 23.03 -10.10 -27.22
C LEU A 36 22.10 -11.23 -26.73
N PRO A 37 22.65 -12.42 -26.41
CA PRO A 37 21.85 -13.55 -26.01
C PRO A 37 21.15 -13.28 -24.68
N VAL A 38 19.92 -13.77 -24.56
CA VAL A 38 19.11 -13.80 -23.34
C VAL A 38 19.75 -14.78 -22.35
N HIS A 39 20.87 -14.41 -21.76
CA HIS A 39 21.51 -15.15 -20.69
C HIS A 39 22.34 -14.16 -19.88
N VAL A 40 21.71 -13.57 -18.86
CA VAL A 40 22.16 -13.46 -17.46
C VAL A 40 21.11 -12.60 -16.75
N LEU A 41 19.97 -13.22 -16.45
CA LEU A 41 19.27 -12.92 -15.19
C LEU A 41 19.29 -14.21 -14.36
N LEU A 42 20.49 -14.78 -14.18
CA LEU A 42 20.75 -15.59 -13.00
C LEU A 42 20.92 -14.63 -11.83
N VAL A 43 19.83 -13.94 -11.45
CA VAL A 43 19.66 -13.53 -10.07
C VAL A 43 19.63 -14.85 -9.31
N THR A 44 20.76 -15.15 -8.71
CA THR A 44 21.03 -16.37 -7.97
C THR A 44 19.81 -16.73 -7.12
N ARG A 45 19.30 -17.95 -7.35
CA ARG A 45 18.24 -18.67 -6.63
C ARG A 45 18.52 -18.88 -5.13
N LYS A 46 19.20 -17.94 -4.47
CA LYS A 46 19.76 -18.05 -3.12
C LYS A 46 18.96 -17.31 -2.04
N PHE A 47 17.80 -16.71 -2.35
CA PHE A 47 17.05 -15.97 -1.31
C PHE A 47 16.10 -16.84 -0.47
N LEU A 48 15.60 -17.97 -0.98
CA LEU A 48 14.60 -18.79 -0.27
C LEU A 48 15.17 -19.86 0.68
N ARG A 49 16.47 -19.88 0.97
CA ARG A 49 17.09 -20.87 1.89
C ARG A 49 17.57 -20.30 3.22
N ARG A 50 17.17 -19.09 3.63
CA ARG A 50 17.35 -18.66 5.02
C ARG A 50 16.20 -19.15 5.88
N LYS A 51 16.41 -20.33 6.47
CA LYS A 51 15.56 -21.02 7.46
C LYS A 51 15.54 -20.30 8.82
N HIS A 52 15.23 -19.01 8.84
CA HIS A 52 14.88 -18.35 10.09
C HIS A 52 13.39 -18.05 10.03
N ALA A 53 12.64 -18.64 10.96
CA ALA A 53 11.25 -18.28 11.15
C ALA A 53 11.18 -16.76 11.37
N LEU A 54 10.30 -16.08 10.62
CA LEU A 54 10.05 -14.67 10.87
C LEU A 54 9.54 -14.50 12.30
N PRO A 55 9.96 -13.45 13.01
CA PRO A 55 9.43 -13.18 14.34
C PRO A 55 7.93 -12.93 14.26
N LYS A 56 7.18 -13.41 15.26
CA LYS A 56 5.77 -13.07 15.41
C LYS A 56 5.63 -11.56 15.63
N LEU A 57 4.50 -11.01 15.19
CA LEU A 57 4.16 -9.61 15.46
C LEU A 57 4.15 -9.37 16.99
N PRO A 58 4.96 -8.44 17.53
CA PRO A 58 4.99 -8.15 18.96
C PRO A 58 3.66 -7.56 19.45
N VAL A 59 3.33 -7.78 20.72
CA VAL A 59 2.32 -6.97 21.43
C VAL A 59 3.11 -5.90 22.19
N PRO A 60 2.92 -4.61 21.91
CA PRO A 60 3.63 -3.55 22.61
C PRO A 60 3.14 -3.43 24.06
N GLU A 61 4.00 -2.89 24.93
CA GLU A 61 3.62 -2.60 26.31
C GLU A 61 2.43 -1.63 26.37
N LEU A 62 1.48 -1.94 27.25
CA LEU A 62 0.23 -1.19 27.40
C LEU A 62 0.48 0.28 27.74
N GLN A 63 1.33 0.54 28.74
CA GLN A 63 1.68 1.88 29.17
C GLN A 63 2.33 2.68 28.03
N SER A 64 3.33 2.09 27.34
CA SER A 64 4.00 2.75 26.22
C SER A 64 3.05 3.10 25.08
N THR A 65 2.08 2.24 24.81
CA THR A 65 1.05 2.46 23.79
C THR A 65 0.14 3.63 24.17
N LEU A 66 -0.32 3.68 25.41
CA LEU A 66 -1.22 4.72 25.89
C LEU A 66 -0.53 6.08 26.09
N ASP A 67 0.75 6.09 26.46
CA ASP A 67 1.55 7.32 26.53
C ASP A 67 1.71 7.95 25.13
N LYS A 68 2.02 7.13 24.12
CA LYS A 68 2.09 7.57 22.72
C LYS A 68 0.73 8.04 22.23
N TYR A 69 -0.35 7.32 22.55
CA TYR A 69 -1.70 7.73 22.21
C TYR A 69 -2.05 9.11 22.78
N LEU A 70 -1.77 9.35 24.06
CA LEU A 70 -2.01 10.65 24.69
C LEU A 70 -1.15 11.77 24.06
N SER A 71 0.12 11.48 23.75
CA SER A 71 0.99 12.45 23.07
C SER A 71 0.45 12.85 21.70
N LEU A 72 -0.09 11.90 20.93
CA LEU A 72 -0.64 12.15 19.59
C LEU A 72 -1.98 12.88 19.66
N ILE A 73 -2.90 12.43 20.51
CA ILE A 73 -4.24 13.02 20.53
C ILE A 73 -4.24 14.46 21.06
N ARG A 74 -3.28 14.81 21.94
CA ARG A 74 -3.11 16.18 22.47
C ARG A 74 -2.96 17.23 21.37
N THR A 75 -2.43 16.87 20.20
CA THR A 75 -2.22 17.83 19.09
C THR A 75 -3.45 18.03 18.23
N VAL A 76 -4.47 17.17 18.37
CA VAL A 76 -5.65 17.14 17.50
C VAL A 76 -6.92 17.60 18.22
N VAL A 77 -7.00 17.43 19.54
CA VAL A 77 -8.20 17.72 20.34
C VAL A 77 -8.04 18.95 21.23
N SER A 78 -9.16 19.50 21.69
CA SER A 78 -9.13 20.64 22.62
C SER A 78 -8.57 20.25 24.01
N PRO A 79 -8.12 21.23 24.81
CA PRO A 79 -7.59 20.95 26.16
C PRO A 79 -8.58 20.23 27.08
N SER A 80 -9.88 20.53 26.98
CA SER A 80 -10.93 19.90 27.80
C SER A 80 -11.18 18.44 27.39
N GLU A 81 -11.20 18.14 26.09
CA GLU A 81 -11.30 16.78 25.56
C GLU A 81 -10.07 15.94 25.89
N TYR A 82 -8.87 16.53 25.80
CA TYR A 82 -7.64 15.88 26.22
C TYR A 82 -7.69 15.53 27.72
N ALA A 83 -8.09 16.47 28.58
CA ALA A 83 -8.22 16.24 30.02
C ALA A 83 -9.24 15.12 30.34
N ARG A 84 -10.35 15.05 29.60
CA ARG A 84 -11.31 13.94 29.70
C ARG A 84 -10.67 12.61 29.27
N THR A 85 -10.01 12.58 28.12
CA THR A 85 -9.36 11.38 27.58
C THR A 85 -8.28 10.85 28.53
N LYS A 86 -7.46 11.75 29.09
CA LYS A 86 -6.42 11.39 30.06
C LYS A 86 -7.01 10.67 31.28
N ARG A 87 -8.12 11.17 31.85
CA ARG A 87 -8.80 10.50 32.98
C ARG A 87 -9.30 9.09 32.62
N ILE A 88 -9.81 8.91 31.40
CA ILE A 88 -10.26 7.59 30.91
C ILE A 88 -9.06 6.65 30.80
N VAL A 89 -7.95 7.10 30.22
CA VAL A 89 -6.71 6.33 30.11
C VAL A 89 -6.15 5.95 31.49
N GLU A 90 -6.13 6.89 32.44
CA GLU A 90 -5.72 6.65 33.83
C GLU A 90 -6.61 5.61 34.52
N GLN A 91 -7.93 5.62 34.25
CA GLN A 91 -8.85 4.61 34.77
C GLN A 91 -8.63 3.24 34.13
N PHE A 92 -8.35 3.20 32.82
CA PHE A 92 -8.10 1.98 32.07
C PHE A 92 -6.82 1.26 32.51
N LEU A 93 -5.81 2.04 32.93
CA LEU A 93 -4.50 1.59 33.42
C LEU A 93 -4.45 1.24 34.92
N LYS A 94 -5.56 1.35 35.66
CA LYS A 94 -5.57 0.96 37.08
C LYS A 94 -5.16 -0.52 37.22
N PRO A 95 -4.35 -0.89 38.23
CA PRO A 95 -4.00 -2.28 38.45
C PRO A 95 -5.23 -3.18 38.60
N GLY A 96 -5.28 -4.28 37.84
CA GLY A 96 -6.44 -5.18 37.77
C GLY A 96 -7.64 -4.59 37.01
N GLY A 97 -7.42 -3.48 36.29
CA GLY A 97 -8.41 -2.84 35.44
C GLY A 97 -8.60 -3.55 34.10
N GLN A 98 -9.44 -2.96 33.24
CA GLN A 98 -9.73 -3.53 31.92
C GLN A 98 -8.50 -3.58 31.01
N GLY A 99 -7.56 -2.63 31.14
CA GLY A 99 -6.34 -2.60 30.35
C GLY A 99 -5.47 -3.84 30.56
N ASP A 100 -5.23 -4.22 31.81
CA ASP A 100 -4.43 -5.40 32.16
C ASP A 100 -5.06 -6.69 31.61
N LEU A 101 -6.38 -6.85 31.80
CA LEU A 101 -7.12 -8.01 31.30
C LEU A 101 -7.01 -8.12 29.78
N LEU A 102 -7.24 -7.02 29.05
CA LEU A 102 -7.18 -7.02 27.59
C LEU A 102 -5.75 -7.23 27.05
N GLN A 103 -4.74 -6.70 27.74
CA GLN A 103 -3.33 -6.93 27.40
C GLN A 103 -2.97 -8.41 27.55
N GLU A 104 -3.43 -9.07 28.61
CA GLU A 104 -3.22 -10.51 28.80
C GLU A 104 -3.90 -11.32 27.68
N TYR A 105 -5.14 -10.99 27.31
CA TYR A 105 -5.82 -11.63 26.17
C TYR A 105 -5.05 -11.44 24.86
N LEU A 106 -4.47 -10.26 24.61
CA LEU A 106 -3.66 -10.01 23.41
C LEU A 106 -2.37 -10.85 23.40
N LEU A 107 -1.71 -10.99 24.54
CA LEU A 107 -0.51 -11.84 24.68
C LEU A 107 -0.85 -13.32 24.45
N GLN A 108 -1.93 -13.82 25.04
CA GLN A 108 -2.42 -15.19 24.80
C GLN A 108 -2.75 -15.41 23.32
N ARG A 109 -3.39 -14.43 22.67
CA ARG A 109 -3.69 -14.47 21.24
C ARG A 109 -2.44 -14.48 20.38
N GLN A 110 -1.42 -13.69 20.71
CA GLN A 110 -0.12 -13.70 20.04
C GLN A 110 0.56 -15.07 20.13
N HIS A 111 0.45 -15.75 21.28
CA HIS A 111 0.97 -17.10 21.43
C HIS A 111 0.22 -18.09 20.54
N GLY A 112 -1.12 -18.02 20.52
CA GLY A 112 -1.98 -18.93 19.76
C GLY A 112 -2.12 -18.67 18.25
N THR A 113 -1.51 -17.60 17.70
CA THR A 113 -1.63 -17.23 16.27
C THR A 113 -0.28 -16.84 15.67
N ASP A 114 -0.14 -16.92 14.34
CA ASP A 114 1.07 -16.44 13.65
C ASP A 114 1.15 -14.91 13.64
N ASN A 115 -0.01 -14.25 13.55
CA ASN A 115 -0.16 -12.81 13.64
C ASN A 115 -1.49 -12.49 14.34
N TRP A 116 -1.41 -11.93 15.55
CA TRP A 116 -2.57 -11.66 16.39
C TRP A 116 -3.52 -10.60 15.81
N ALA A 117 -2.99 -9.68 15.00
CA ALA A 117 -3.72 -8.54 14.47
C ALA A 117 -4.39 -8.81 13.12
N ASN A 118 -3.89 -9.77 12.33
CA ASN A 118 -4.29 -9.94 10.92
C ASN A 118 -5.83 -10.02 10.72
N LYS A 119 -6.51 -10.88 11.49
CA LYS A 119 -7.98 -10.99 11.40
C LYS A 119 -8.70 -9.70 11.77
N TYR A 120 -8.21 -8.98 12.77
CA TYR A 120 -8.83 -7.71 13.20
C TYR A 120 -8.60 -6.63 12.16
N TRP A 121 -7.35 -6.46 11.73
CA TRP A 121 -6.95 -5.46 10.76
C TRP A 121 -7.65 -5.67 9.41
N LEU A 122 -7.70 -6.90 8.88
CA LEU A 122 -8.35 -7.17 7.60
C LEU A 122 -9.85 -6.86 7.63
N ASN A 123 -10.53 -7.18 8.74
CA ASN A 123 -11.94 -6.88 8.90
C ASN A 123 -12.19 -5.39 9.06
N ASP A 124 -11.45 -4.73 9.95
CA ASP A 124 -11.62 -3.32 10.27
C ASP A 124 -11.26 -2.40 9.08
N MET A 125 -10.14 -2.70 8.40
CA MET A 125 -9.65 -1.87 7.29
C MET A 125 -10.34 -2.11 5.95
N TYR A 126 -11.01 -3.25 5.76
CA TYR A 126 -11.60 -3.61 4.47
C TYR A 126 -12.96 -4.28 4.60
N LEU A 127 -13.03 -5.47 5.21
CA LEU A 127 -14.19 -6.35 5.02
C LEU A 127 -15.49 -5.85 5.68
N ASN A 128 -15.38 -4.97 6.69
CA ASN A 128 -16.53 -4.39 7.36
C ASN A 128 -16.90 -2.98 6.85
N ILE A 129 -16.16 -2.42 5.89
CA ILE A 129 -16.42 -1.07 5.39
C ILE A 129 -17.53 -1.14 4.32
N PRO A 130 -18.70 -0.49 4.53
CA PRO A 130 -19.83 -0.61 3.61
C PRO A 130 -19.75 0.34 2.40
N LEU A 131 -18.61 0.99 2.18
CA LEU A 131 -18.41 1.92 1.07
C LEU A 131 -18.10 1.15 -0.22
N PRO A 132 -18.56 1.65 -1.39
CA PRO A 132 -18.20 1.05 -2.68
C PRO A 132 -16.67 0.97 -2.87
N LEU A 133 -16.17 -0.12 -3.44
CA LEU A 133 -14.72 -0.32 -3.61
C LEU A 133 -14.08 0.71 -4.55
N MET A 134 -14.80 1.11 -5.59
CA MET A 134 -14.35 2.12 -6.54
C MET A 134 -14.09 3.44 -5.82
N ILE A 135 -12.94 4.06 -6.06
CA ILE A 135 -12.46 5.31 -5.44
C ILE A 135 -12.11 5.15 -3.96
N ASN A 136 -12.92 4.48 -3.14
CA ASN A 136 -12.73 4.45 -1.69
C ASN A 136 -11.68 3.45 -1.21
N SER A 137 -11.50 2.32 -1.91
CA SER A 137 -10.62 1.23 -1.44
C SER A 137 -9.64 0.74 -2.49
N ASN A 138 -10.07 0.56 -3.74
CA ASN A 138 -9.22 0.01 -4.79
C ASN A 138 -8.23 1.07 -5.32
N PRO A 139 -6.92 0.97 -5.05
CA PRO A 139 -5.94 1.85 -5.68
C PRO A 139 -5.81 1.51 -7.17
N ALA A 140 -5.52 2.51 -7.99
CA ALA A 140 -5.26 2.34 -9.41
C ALA A 140 -3.81 2.73 -9.75
N ALA A 141 -3.18 1.95 -10.63
CA ALA A 141 -1.90 2.28 -11.22
C ALA A 141 -2.13 2.68 -12.69
N VAL A 142 -1.56 3.81 -13.10
CA VAL A 142 -1.59 4.27 -14.50
C VAL A 142 -0.23 4.05 -15.12
N PHE A 143 -0.19 3.26 -16.20
CA PHE A 143 1.04 3.02 -16.95
C PHE A 143 1.27 4.11 -18.00
N SER A 144 2.50 4.15 -18.54
CA SER A 144 2.84 5.05 -19.64
C SER A 144 1.85 4.90 -20.79
N TYR A 145 1.40 6.04 -21.33
CA TYR A 145 0.47 6.08 -22.45
C TYR A 145 1.00 5.27 -23.63
N GLN A 146 0.13 4.44 -24.21
CA GLN A 146 0.43 3.66 -25.40
C GLN A 146 -0.39 4.22 -26.57
N ASN A 147 0.29 4.61 -27.64
CA ASN A 147 -0.37 5.07 -28.86
C ASN A 147 -0.60 3.86 -29.80
N PHE A 148 -1.84 3.38 -29.90
CA PHE A 148 -2.20 2.27 -30.79
C PHE A 148 -2.83 2.81 -32.08
N LEU A 149 -2.22 2.51 -33.22
CA LEU A 149 -2.73 2.94 -34.53
C LEU A 149 -3.77 1.95 -35.09
N SER A 150 -3.84 0.74 -34.53
CA SER A 150 -4.80 -0.27 -34.94
C SER A 150 -5.19 -1.22 -33.80
N ARG A 151 -6.37 -1.84 -33.93
CA ARG A 151 -6.82 -2.91 -33.01
C ARG A 151 -5.81 -4.05 -32.89
N ARG A 152 -5.08 -4.36 -33.97
CA ARG A 152 -4.05 -5.41 -33.98
C ARG A 152 -2.86 -5.07 -33.08
N GLU A 153 -2.46 -3.80 -33.00
CA GLU A 153 -1.39 -3.35 -32.10
C GLU A 153 -1.82 -3.43 -30.64
N GLN A 154 -3.04 -2.98 -30.33
CA GLN A 154 -3.64 -3.10 -29.01
C GLN A 154 -3.66 -4.58 -28.56
N ILE A 155 -4.13 -5.49 -29.42
CA ILE A 155 -4.16 -6.93 -29.12
C ILE A 155 -2.76 -7.49 -28.88
N ARG A 156 -1.77 -7.10 -29.71
CA ARG A 156 -0.37 -7.53 -29.52
C ARG A 156 0.21 -7.04 -28.20
N PHE A 157 -0.09 -5.80 -27.80
CA PHE A 157 0.32 -5.26 -26.51
C PHE A 157 -0.32 -6.05 -25.36
N THR A 158 -1.63 -6.28 -25.40
CA THR A 158 -2.34 -7.07 -24.39
C THR A 158 -1.79 -8.50 -24.30
N ALA A 159 -1.51 -9.15 -25.42
CA ALA A 159 -0.93 -10.49 -25.44
C ALA A 159 0.46 -10.54 -24.76
N LYS A 160 1.31 -9.53 -25.02
CA LYS A 160 2.61 -9.39 -24.33
C LYS A 160 2.44 -9.14 -22.83
N PHE A 161 1.48 -8.30 -22.44
CA PHE A 161 1.19 -8.01 -21.03
C PHE A 161 0.75 -9.28 -20.28
N VAL A 162 -0.22 -10.02 -20.83
CA VAL A 162 -0.67 -11.29 -20.25
C VAL A 162 0.47 -12.30 -20.18
N ARG A 163 1.30 -12.40 -21.23
CA ARG A 163 2.49 -13.27 -21.19
C ARG A 163 3.44 -12.91 -20.05
N GLY A 164 3.73 -11.61 -19.86
CA GLY A 164 4.56 -11.14 -18.76
C GLY A 164 3.96 -11.47 -17.38
N MET A 165 2.64 -11.37 -17.22
CA MET A 165 1.96 -11.80 -15.99
C MET A 165 2.10 -13.30 -15.73
N LEU A 166 2.04 -14.13 -16.78
CA LEU A 166 2.26 -15.58 -16.66
C LEU A 166 3.72 -15.92 -16.31
N ASP A 167 4.68 -15.22 -16.91
CA ASP A 167 6.09 -15.39 -16.57
C ASP A 167 6.35 -14.97 -15.12
N PHE A 168 5.71 -13.90 -14.62
CA PHE A 168 5.77 -13.52 -13.20
C PHE A 168 5.12 -14.58 -12.30
N LYS A 169 3.94 -15.10 -12.67
CA LYS A 169 3.28 -16.17 -11.94
C LYS A 169 4.17 -17.42 -11.83
N TYR A 170 4.87 -17.78 -12.91
CA TYR A 170 5.80 -18.90 -12.88
C TYR A 170 6.90 -18.69 -11.82
N LEU A 171 7.45 -17.47 -11.72
CA LEU A 171 8.45 -17.14 -10.69
C LEU A 171 7.88 -17.20 -9.25
N THR A 172 6.58 -16.96 -9.06
CA THR A 172 5.95 -17.06 -7.73
C THR A 172 5.58 -18.49 -7.34
N ASP A 173 5.29 -19.34 -8.33
CA ASP A 173 4.88 -20.74 -8.10
C ASP A 173 6.08 -21.66 -7.84
N THR A 174 7.29 -21.30 -8.33
CA THR A 174 8.52 -22.09 -8.19
C THR A 174 9.46 -21.57 -7.12
#